data_AF-A0A133UE68-F1
#
_entry.id   AF-A0A133UE68-F1
#
_cell.length_a   1.000
_cell.length_b   1.000
_cell.length_c   1.000
_cell.angle_alpha   90.00
_cell.angle_beta   90.00
_cell.angle_gamma   90.00
#
_symmetry.space_group_name_H-M   'P 1'
#
loop_
_entity.id
_entity.type
_entity.pdbx_description
1 polymer ?
#
loop_
_entity_poly.entity_id
_entity_poly.type
_entity_poly.pdbx_seq_one_letter_code
_entity_poly.pdbx_strand_id
1 'polypeptide(L)' 'MVDAVLLVFVIVITTGAVAFFVFGVGFPEPSPVSRLSFKGLDDGDDTFYISNDGGVSLPA' A
#
# COMPACT_ATOMS: atom_id res chain seq x y z
N MET A 1 26.11 36.91 6.62
CA MET A 1 24.78 37.03 5.97
C MET A 1 24.50 35.90 5.00
N VAL A 2 25.47 35.47 4.19
CA VAL A 2 25.33 34.33 3.26
C VAL A 2 24.91 33.04 3.98
N ASP A 3 25.50 32.75 5.14
CA ASP A 3 25.21 31.52 5.90
C ASP A 3 23.77 31.46 6.42
N ALA A 4 23.23 32.60 6.85
CA ALA A 4 21.84 32.69 7.31
C ALA A 4 20.85 32.50 6.14
N VAL A 5 21.16 33.05 4.96
CA VAL A 5 20.34 32.85 3.76
C VAL A 5 20.39 31.40 3.31
N LEU A 6 21.56 30.78 3.33
CA LEU A 6 21.73 29.37 2.99
C LEU A 6 20.94 28.47 3.95
N LEU A 7 21.01 28.75 5.25
CA LEU A 7 20.27 28.01 6.27
C LEU A 7 18.76 28.07 6.04
N VAL A 8 18.22 29.26 5.74
CA VAL A 8 16.79 29.42 5.44
C VAL A 8 16.39 28.62 4.20
N PHE A 9 17.22 28.64 3.14
CA PHE A 9 16.97 27.85 1.93
C PHE A 9 16.92 26.35 2.21
N VAL A 10 17.88 25.83 3.00
CA VAL A 10 17.93 24.41 3.38
C VAL A 10 16.67 24.03 4.17
N ILE A 11 16.23 24.87 5.12
CA ILE A 11 15.03 24.61 5.92
C ILE A 11 13.79 24.52 5.02
N VAL A 12 13.62 25.46 4.08
CA VAL A 12 12.47 25.49 3.17
C VAL A 12 12.42 24.25 2.28
N ILE A 13 13.55 23.87 1.67
CA ILE A 13 13.63 22.71 0.78
C ILE A 13 13.34 21.43 1.55
N THR A 14 13.95 21.25 2.72
CA THR A 14 13.79 20.03 3.53
C THR A 14 12.35 19.89 4.02
N THR A 15 11.76 20.98 4.50
CA THR A 15 10.35 20.98 4.97
C THR A 15 9.38 20.71 3.84
N GLY A 16 9.60 21.32 2.67
CA GLY A 16 8.79 21.09 1.48
C GLY A 16 8.86 19.65 0.98
N ALA A 17 10.05 19.04 1.00
CA ALA A 17 10.24 17.64 0.60
C ALA A 17 9.52 16.66 1.54
N VAL A 18 9.63 16.88 2.86
CA VAL A 18 8.92 16.06 3.85
C VAL A 18 7.41 16.23 3.72
N ALA A 19 6.91 17.46 3.56
CA ALA A 19 5.49 17.73 3.37
C ALA A 19 4.97 17.06 2.08
N PHE A 20 5.71 17.14 0.98
CA PHE A 20 5.35 16.46 -0.27
C PHE A 20 5.31 14.93 -0.10
N PHE A 21 6.26 14.35 0.62
CA PHE A 21 6.27 12.93 0.89
C PHE A 21 5.08 12.48 1.76
N VAL A 22 4.76 13.23 2.82
CA VAL A 22 3.69 12.89 3.77
C VAL A 22 2.29 13.15 3.19
N PHE A 23 2.09 14.26 2.48
CA PHE A 23 0.77 14.67 1.98
C PHE A 23 0.54 14.26 0.52
N GLY A 24 1.59 14.24 -0.31
CA GLY A 24 1.50 13.93 -1.74
C GLY A 24 1.57 12.44 -2.03
N VAL A 25 2.27 11.68 -1.20
CA VAL A 25 2.31 10.21 -1.28
C VAL A 25 1.36 9.71 -0.21
N GLY A 26 0.05 9.78 -0.50
CA GLY A 26 -0.95 9.05 0.28
C GLY A 26 -0.40 7.64 0.50
N PHE A 27 -0.35 7.20 1.76
CA PHE A 27 0.27 5.93 2.15
C PHE A 27 -0.01 4.88 1.08
N PRO A 28 1.02 4.22 0.52
CA PRO A 28 0.80 3.24 -0.52
C PRO A 28 -0.27 2.28 -0.02
N GLU A 29 -1.33 2.10 -0.81
CA GLU A 29 -2.44 1.24 -0.44
C GLU A 29 -1.84 -0.10 0.04
N PRO A 30 -2.24 -0.59 1.22
CA PRO A 30 -1.67 -1.81 1.76
C PRO A 30 -1.80 -2.88 0.69
N SER A 31 -0.65 -3.46 0.31
CA SER A 31 -0.59 -4.46 -0.74
C SER A 31 -1.67 -5.51 -0.47
N PRO A 32 -2.54 -5.83 -1.44
CA PRO A 32 -3.68 -6.68 -1.17
C PRO A 32 -3.16 -8.03 -0.68
N VAL A 33 -3.47 -8.34 0.57
CA VAL A 33 -3.12 -9.64 1.16
C VAL A 33 -4.01 -10.66 0.47
N SER A 34 -3.45 -11.40 -0.48
CA SER A 34 -4.18 -12.49 -1.13
C SER A 34 -4.28 -13.66 -0.17
N ARG A 35 -5.50 -13.96 0.26
CA ARG A 35 -5.79 -15.12 1.10
C ARG A 35 -6.46 -16.17 0.23
N LEU A 36 -5.78 -17.29 0.03
CA LEU A 36 -6.35 -18.47 -0.60
C LEU A 36 -7.00 -19.32 0.48
N SER A 37 -8.32 -19.45 0.42
CA SER A 37 -9.08 -20.31 1.32
C SER A 37 -9.51 -21.57 0.58
N PHE A 38 -9.28 -22.71 1.21
CA PHE A 38 -9.74 -24.00 0.73
C PHE A 38 -10.79 -24.50 1.70
N LYS A 39 -12.06 -24.52 1.26
CA LYS A 39 -13.12 -25.16 2.04
C LYS A 39 -13.25 -26.60 1.53
N GLY A 40 -12.74 -27.52 2.35
CA GLY A 40 -12.89 -28.96 2.11
C GLY A 40 -14.32 -29.39 2.36
N LEU A 41 -14.77 -30.29 1.48
CA LEU A 41 -16.04 -31.01 1.46
C LEU A 41 -16.55 -31.28 2.87
N ASP A 42 -17.60 -30.56 3.28
CA ASP A 42 -18.41 -30.99 4.41
C ASP A 42 -18.93 -32.41 4.06
N ASP A 43 -18.90 -33.35 5.03
CA ASP A 43 -19.19 -34.78 4.81
C ASP A 43 -20.40 -35.00 3.87
N GLY A 44 -20.14 -35.45 2.63
CA GLY A 44 -21.15 -35.73 1.61
C GLY A 44 -21.20 -34.79 0.41
N ASP A 45 -20.33 -33.76 0.34
CA ASP A 45 -20.17 -32.94 -0.86
C ASP A 45 -19.10 -33.51 -1.80
N ASP A 46 -19.28 -33.42 -3.12
CA ASP A 46 -18.28 -33.80 -4.14
C ASP A 46 -17.56 -32.56 -4.71
N THR A 47 -17.88 -31.37 -4.21
CA THR A 47 -17.49 -30.08 -4.79
C THR A 47 -16.39 -29.36 -4.01
N PHE A 48 -15.18 -29.28 -4.56
CA PHE A 48 -14.08 -28.54 -3.96
C PHE A 48 -14.18 -27.02 -4.23
N TYR A 49 -14.28 -26.21 -3.18
CA TYR A 49 -14.36 -24.75 -3.29
C TYR A 49 -13.01 -24.10 -3.01
N ILE A 50 -12.51 -23.35 -4.00
CA ILE A 50 -11.33 -22.48 -3.90
C ILE A 50 -11.81 -21.03 -3.96
N SER A 51 -11.60 -20.26 -2.88
CA SER A 51 -11.87 -18.82 -2.89
C SER A 51 -10.58 -18.01 -2.71
N ASN A 52 -10.48 -16.91 -3.45
CA ASN A 52 -9.42 -15.92 -3.32
C ASN A 52 -10.04 -14.67 -2.69
N ASP A 53 -9.80 -14.48 -1.40
CA ASP A 53 -10.28 -13.32 -0.65
C ASP A 53 -9.14 -12.31 -0.55
N GLY A 54 -8.94 -11.55 -1.63
CA GLY A 54 -8.01 -10.43 -1.69
C GLY A 54 -7.02 -10.50 -2.86
N GLY A 55 -6.82 -9.37 -3.53
CA GLY A 55 -5.97 -9.27 -4.73
C GLY A 55 -6.79 -8.84 -5.93
N VAL A 56 -6.21 -7.95 -6.73
CA VAL A 56 -6.77 -7.50 -8.01
C VAL A 56 -7.25 -8.72 -8.79
N SER A 57 -8.49 -8.70 -9.25
CA SER A 57 -9.14 -9.79 -9.98
C SER A 57 -8.19 -10.39 -11.01
N LEU A 58 -8.09 -11.73 -11.03
CA LEU A 58 -7.35 -12.43 -12.08
C LEU A 58 -7.93 -12.01 -13.44
N PRO A 59 -7.09 -11.64 -14.43
CA PRO A 59 -7.58 -11.36 -15.77
C PRO A 59 -8.31 -12.59 -16.32
N ALA A 60 -9.47 -12.34 -16.93
CA ALA A 60 -10.35 -13.34 -17.53
C ALA A 60 -9.69 -14.06 -18.70
#